data_AF-A0A961IYR1-F1
#
_entry.id   AF-A0A961IYR1-F1
#
_cell.length_a   1.000
_cell.length_b   1.000
_cell.length_c   1.000
_cell.angle_alpha   90.00
_cell.angle_beta   90.00
_cell.angle_gamma   90.00
#
_symmetry.space_group_name_H-M   'P 1'
#
loop_
_entity.id
_entity.type
_entity.pdbx_description
1 polymer ?
#
loop_
_entity_poly.entity_id
_entity_poly.type
_entity_poly.pdbx_seq_one_letter_code
_entity_poly.pdbx_strand_id
1 'polypeptide(L)'
;MGELVFAAKVTHVPTMLISLQDGPLKGTRKNAIDGHVEIGRRMRALGVTTVVVVDTHWLVNSGYHINAKAHFSGTYASNEFPQFIDHLEYDHPGNPALGDAIAKIATEEKGVFMLSHQVPALELEYGTLVPMHFMDPEGHFKVVSIAGWCEAHRHESSRKV
;
A
#
# COMPACT_ATOMS: atom_id res chain seq x y z
N MET A 1 4.14 -19.60 -12.08
CA MET A 1 3.04 -19.34 -11.12
C MET A 1 3.65 -18.63 -9.93
N GLY A 2 3.09 -17.49 -9.50
CA GLY A 2 3.58 -16.78 -8.30
C GLY A 2 3.13 -17.48 -7.01
N GLU A 3 3.73 -17.10 -5.88
CA GLU A 3 3.42 -17.68 -4.56
C GLU A 3 3.16 -16.57 -3.53
N LEU A 4 2.15 -16.75 -2.67
CA LEU A 4 1.94 -15.91 -1.50
C LEU A 4 2.83 -16.41 -0.37
N VAL A 5 4.01 -15.81 -0.22
CA VAL A 5 5.01 -16.24 0.76
C VAL A 5 4.93 -15.50 2.10
N PHE A 6 4.20 -14.38 2.16
CA PHE A 6 4.08 -13.56 3.35
C PHE A 6 2.74 -12.83 3.42
N ALA A 7 2.20 -12.68 4.62
CA ALA A 7 1.01 -11.86 4.89
C ALA A 7 1.15 -11.21 6.27
N ALA A 8 0.78 -9.92 6.37
CA ALA A 8 0.80 -9.19 7.62
C ALA A 8 -0.34 -8.17 7.68
N LYS A 9 -0.81 -7.89 8.90
CA LYS A 9 -1.62 -6.72 9.22
C LYS A 9 -0.72 -5.70 9.88
N VAL A 10 -0.66 -4.49 9.34
CA VAL A 10 0.24 -3.43 9.81
C VAL A 10 -0.50 -2.13 10.06
N THR A 11 0.12 -1.25 10.84
CA THR A 11 -0.39 0.09 11.12
C THR A 11 0.28 1.11 10.20
N HIS A 12 -0.47 2.11 9.76
CA HIS A 12 0.01 3.21 8.92
C HIS A 12 -0.15 4.57 9.63
N VAL A 13 -0.17 4.58 10.97
CA VAL A 13 -0.43 5.82 11.71
C VAL A 13 0.67 6.86 11.44
N PRO A 14 0.35 8.08 10.98
CA PRO A 14 1.34 9.12 10.66
C PRO A 14 2.28 9.46 11.83
N THR A 15 1.80 9.28 13.06
CA THR A 15 2.62 9.47 14.27
C THR A 15 3.87 8.59 14.33
N MET A 16 4.00 7.55 13.50
CA MET A 16 5.25 6.81 13.34
C MET A 16 6.37 7.69 12.77
N LEU A 17 6.09 8.52 11.77
CA LEU A 17 7.05 9.48 11.20
C LEU A 17 7.41 10.56 12.22
N ILE A 18 6.40 11.09 12.92
CA ILE A 18 6.62 12.07 14.01
C ILE A 18 7.44 11.49 15.16
N SER A 19 7.36 10.18 15.38
CA SER A 19 8.14 9.52 16.43
C SER A 19 9.65 9.54 16.19
N LEU A 20 10.09 9.80 14.95
CA LEU A 20 11.50 9.97 14.60
C LEU A 20 12.03 11.38 14.92
N GLN A 21 11.13 12.36 15.03
CA GLN A 21 11.47 13.76 15.22
C GLN A 21 11.66 14.10 16.70
N ASP A 22 12.37 15.19 16.98
CA ASP A 22 12.45 15.73 18.34
C ASP A 22 11.10 16.32 18.76
N GLY A 23 10.69 16.02 19.99
CA GLY A 23 9.44 16.53 20.55
C GLY A 23 8.76 15.54 21.49
N PRO A 24 7.53 15.84 21.95
CA PRO A 24 6.81 15.03 22.94
C PRO A 24 6.53 13.59 22.50
N LEU A 25 6.49 13.34 21.18
CA LEU A 25 6.19 12.03 20.61
C LEU A 25 7.44 11.23 20.20
N LYS A 26 8.66 11.77 20.41
CA LYS A 26 9.91 11.09 20.09
C LYS A 26 9.95 9.70 20.72
N GLY A 27 10.19 8.67 19.91
CA GLY A 27 10.31 7.27 20.35
C GLY A 27 9.01 6.58 20.78
N THR A 28 7.87 7.28 20.87
CA THR A 28 6.59 6.69 21.31
C THR A 28 6.04 5.59 20.39
N ARG A 29 6.51 5.50 19.14
CA ARG A 29 6.11 4.47 18.16
C ARG A 29 7.21 3.46 17.84
N LYS A 30 8.30 3.41 18.63
CA LYS A 30 9.44 2.53 18.36
C LYS A 30 9.04 1.08 18.09
N ASN A 31 8.15 0.50 18.91
CA ASN A 31 7.71 -0.90 18.74
C ASN A 31 7.00 -1.13 17.39
N ALA A 32 6.21 -0.16 16.92
CA ALA A 32 5.54 -0.26 15.62
C ALA A 32 6.55 -0.14 14.47
N ILE A 33 7.51 0.79 14.59
CA ILE A 33 8.59 0.99 13.61
C ILE A 33 9.47 -0.26 13.52
N ASP A 34 9.97 -0.75 14.65
CA ASP A 34 10.78 -1.98 14.72
C ASP A 34 10.03 -3.17 14.10
N GLY A 35 8.72 -3.27 14.33
CA GLY A 35 7.86 -4.29 13.72
C GLY A 35 7.82 -4.21 12.19
N HIS A 36 7.76 -3.00 11.61
CA HIS A 36 7.82 -2.81 10.16
C HIS A 36 9.19 -3.17 9.59
N VAL A 37 10.26 -2.75 10.24
CA VAL A 37 11.63 -3.10 9.85
C VAL A 37 11.82 -4.62 9.85
N GLU A 38 11.32 -5.31 10.88
CA GLU A 38 11.38 -6.77 10.97
C GLU A 38 10.52 -7.46 9.90
N ILE A 39 9.34 -6.93 9.59
CA ILE A 39 8.52 -7.41 8.47
C ILE A 39 9.28 -7.28 7.15
N GLY A 40 9.88 -6.12 6.88
CA GLY A 40 10.73 -5.88 5.72
C GLY A 40 11.87 -6.89 5.60
N ARG A 41 12.59 -7.13 6.72
CA ARG A 41 13.67 -8.12 6.78
C ARG A 41 13.18 -9.54 6.47
N ARG A 42 12.03 -9.96 7.02
CA ARG A 42 11.43 -11.28 6.75
C ARG A 42 10.98 -11.42 5.30
N MET A 43 10.35 -10.39 4.73
CA MET A 43 9.96 -10.38 3.32
C MET A 43 11.17 -10.56 2.40
N ARG A 44 12.29 -9.86 2.66
CA ARG A 44 13.55 -10.05 1.91
C ARG A 44 14.08 -11.47 2.07
N ALA A 45 14.11 -12.00 3.29
CA ALA A 45 14.60 -13.36 3.56
C ALA A 45 13.76 -14.46 2.88
N LEU A 46 12.46 -14.20 2.65
CA LEU A 46 11.55 -15.10 1.94
C LEU A 46 11.53 -14.87 0.43
N GLY A 47 12.33 -13.93 -0.09
CA GLY A 47 12.40 -13.63 -1.52
C GLY A 47 11.15 -12.95 -2.08
N VAL A 48 10.42 -12.17 -1.27
CA VAL A 48 9.29 -11.36 -1.74
C VAL A 48 9.75 -10.40 -2.84
N THR A 49 9.06 -10.38 -3.98
CA THR A 49 9.36 -9.48 -5.11
C THR A 49 8.32 -8.39 -5.32
N THR A 50 7.12 -8.54 -4.73
CA THR A 50 6.02 -7.61 -4.89
C THR A 50 5.16 -7.62 -3.64
N VAL A 51 4.81 -6.44 -3.13
CA VAL A 51 3.88 -6.23 -2.03
C VAL A 51 2.56 -5.74 -2.62
N VAL A 52 1.49 -6.46 -2.31
CA VAL A 52 0.11 -6.02 -2.59
C VAL A 52 -0.44 -5.40 -1.31
N VAL A 53 -0.78 -4.12 -1.34
CA VAL A 53 -1.35 -3.38 -0.21
C VAL A 53 -2.84 -3.22 -0.42
N VAL A 54 -3.64 -3.54 0.60
CA VAL A 54 -5.05 -3.14 0.65
C VAL A 54 -5.12 -1.83 1.41
N ASP A 55 -5.21 -0.72 0.68
CA ASP A 55 -5.01 0.63 1.18
C ASP A 55 -6.32 1.22 1.72
N THR A 56 -6.39 1.40 3.04
CA THR A 56 -7.56 1.95 3.72
C THR A 56 -7.72 3.46 3.55
N HIS A 57 -6.79 4.15 2.89
CA HIS A 57 -6.88 5.58 2.58
C HIS A 57 -7.29 5.85 1.13
N TRP A 58 -7.24 4.85 0.26
CA TRP A 58 -7.70 5.04 -1.12
C TRP A 58 -9.21 4.84 -1.24
N LEU A 59 -9.93 5.96 -1.16
CA LEU A 59 -11.37 6.05 -1.28
C LEU A 59 -11.85 5.79 -2.71
N VAL A 60 -12.79 4.86 -2.86
CA VAL A 60 -13.48 4.57 -4.11
C VAL A 60 -14.98 4.39 -3.88
N ASN A 61 -15.78 4.81 -4.86
CA ASN A 61 -17.25 4.80 -4.78
C ASN A 61 -17.94 3.94 -5.85
N SER A 62 -17.22 3.47 -6.86
CA SER A 62 -17.79 2.66 -7.95
C SER A 62 -16.77 1.65 -8.47
N GLY A 63 -17.11 0.36 -8.45
CA GLY A 63 -16.18 -0.70 -8.83
C GLY A 63 -15.00 -0.84 -7.87
N TYR A 64 -14.22 -1.91 -8.01
CA TYR A 64 -13.00 -2.10 -7.24
C TYR A 64 -11.79 -1.67 -8.07
N HIS A 65 -10.77 -1.11 -7.43
CA HIS A 65 -9.65 -0.50 -8.14
C HIS A 65 -8.30 -0.99 -7.64
N ILE A 66 -7.38 -1.11 -8.59
CA ILE A 66 -5.97 -1.42 -8.37
C ILE A 66 -5.14 -0.30 -9.00
N ASN A 67 -4.23 0.29 -8.23
CA ASN A 67 -3.18 1.14 -8.74
C ASN A 67 -1.95 0.26 -8.98
N ALA A 68 -1.67 0.02 -10.26
CA ALA A 68 -0.60 -0.85 -10.73
C ALA A 68 0.30 -0.10 -11.73
N LYS A 69 0.49 1.21 -11.55
CA LYS A 69 1.46 2.03 -12.30
C LYS A 69 2.81 1.33 -12.35
N ALA A 70 3.58 1.52 -13.43
CA ALA A 70 4.88 0.84 -13.60
C ALA A 70 5.94 1.33 -12.60
N HIS A 71 5.80 2.56 -12.11
CA HIS A 71 6.70 3.21 -11.17
C HIS A 71 5.95 4.28 -10.37
N PHE A 72 6.20 4.35 -9.08
CA PHE A 72 5.66 5.34 -8.16
C PHE A 72 6.80 6.18 -7.63
N SER A 73 6.78 7.48 -7.85
CA SER A 73 7.84 8.36 -7.35
C SER A 73 7.30 9.75 -7.16
N GLY A 74 7.66 10.40 -6.05
CA GLY A 74 7.27 11.78 -5.81
C GLY A 74 7.41 12.17 -4.35
N THR A 75 6.68 13.24 -4.01
CA THR A 75 6.55 13.75 -2.66
C THR A 75 5.08 13.76 -2.29
N TYR A 76 4.76 13.22 -1.12
CA TYR A 76 3.41 13.16 -0.59
C TYR A 76 3.23 14.13 0.59
N ALA A 77 2.09 14.81 0.62
CA ALA A 77 1.56 15.50 1.78
C ALA A 77 0.19 14.93 2.11
N SER A 78 -0.09 14.66 3.39
CA SER A 78 -1.36 14.09 3.80
C SER A 78 -2.48 15.12 3.69
N ASN A 79 -3.55 14.74 3.02
CA ASN A 79 -4.81 15.49 3.00
C ASN A 79 -5.53 15.46 4.36
N GLU A 80 -5.35 14.40 5.16
CA GLU A 80 -5.99 14.21 6.46
C GLU A 80 -5.17 14.82 7.61
N PHE A 81 -3.85 14.67 7.55
CA PHE A 81 -2.92 15.12 8.60
C PHE A 81 -1.69 15.84 8.02
N PRO A 82 -1.86 16.98 7.32
CA PRO A 82 -0.74 17.71 6.71
C PRO A 82 0.31 18.16 7.73
N GLN A 83 -0.09 18.43 8.97
CA GLN A 83 0.82 18.74 10.08
C GLN A 83 1.67 17.55 10.55
N PHE A 84 1.35 16.32 10.11
CA PHE A 84 2.14 15.12 10.40
C PHE A 84 2.95 14.64 9.21
N ILE A 85 2.44 14.83 8.00
CA ILE A 85 3.10 14.46 6.75
C ILE A 85 2.91 15.63 5.78
N ASP A 86 3.88 16.52 5.73
CA ASP A 86 3.94 17.64 4.79
C ASP A 86 4.84 17.35 3.59
N HIS A 87 5.85 16.48 3.79
CA HIS A 87 6.83 16.10 2.78
C HIS A 87 7.35 14.68 3.07
N LEU A 88 6.73 13.68 2.43
CA LEU A 88 7.24 12.31 2.40
C LEU A 88 7.68 11.96 0.99
N GLU A 89 8.99 11.90 0.77
CA GLU A 89 9.56 11.38 -0.46
C GLU A 89 9.40 9.86 -0.55
N TYR A 90 9.11 9.37 -1.74
CA TYR A 90 9.01 7.95 -2.03
C TYR A 90 9.45 7.64 -3.46
N ASP A 91 9.97 6.44 -3.64
CA ASP A 91 10.35 5.86 -4.91
C ASP A 91 10.19 4.33 -4.82
N HIS A 92 9.23 3.80 -5.56
CA HIS A 92 8.91 2.38 -5.58
C HIS A 92 8.64 1.90 -7.02
N PRO A 93 9.25 0.79 -7.46
CA PRO A 93 8.81 0.15 -8.69
C PRO A 93 7.38 -0.36 -8.51
N GLY A 94 6.61 -0.43 -9.59
CA GLY A 94 5.26 -1.01 -9.56
C GLY A 94 5.17 -2.31 -10.35
N ASN A 95 3.97 -2.88 -10.44
CA ASN A 95 3.75 -4.16 -11.13
C ASN A 95 2.43 -4.19 -11.94
N PRO A 96 2.41 -3.58 -13.14
CA PRO A 96 1.23 -3.56 -14.01
C PRO A 96 0.70 -4.95 -14.33
N ALA A 97 1.60 -5.87 -14.69
CA ALA A 97 1.23 -7.23 -15.08
C ALA A 97 0.50 -7.98 -13.96
N LEU A 98 0.91 -7.79 -12.69
CA LEU A 98 0.22 -8.38 -11.55
C LEU A 98 -1.15 -7.73 -11.32
N GLY A 99 -1.23 -6.39 -11.36
CA GLY A 99 -2.51 -5.69 -11.21
C GLY A 99 -3.54 -6.12 -12.26
N ASP A 100 -3.12 -6.20 -13.53
CA ASP A 100 -3.97 -6.61 -14.63
C ASP A 100 -4.44 -8.07 -14.46
N ALA A 101 -3.54 -8.96 -14.03
CA ALA A 101 -3.89 -10.35 -13.74
C ALA A 101 -4.92 -10.47 -12.61
N ILE A 102 -4.77 -9.69 -11.52
CA ILE A 102 -5.74 -9.68 -10.41
C ILE A 102 -7.10 -9.18 -10.90
N ALA A 103 -7.14 -8.04 -11.60
CA ALA A 103 -8.38 -7.46 -12.11
C ALA A 103 -9.10 -8.39 -13.09
N LYS A 104 -8.34 -9.06 -13.97
CA LYS A 104 -8.86 -10.04 -14.91
C LYS A 104 -9.51 -11.21 -14.20
N ILE A 105 -8.80 -11.87 -13.28
CA ILE A 105 -9.33 -13.03 -12.54
C ILE A 105 -10.55 -12.61 -11.71
N ALA A 106 -10.48 -11.47 -11.02
CA ALA A 106 -11.59 -10.95 -10.24
C ALA A 106 -12.84 -10.73 -11.10
N THR A 107 -12.69 -10.12 -12.27
CA THR A 107 -13.81 -9.78 -13.15
C THR A 107 -14.35 -10.99 -13.91
N GLU A 108 -13.47 -11.72 -14.61
CA GLU A 108 -13.85 -12.78 -15.54
C GLU A 108 -14.21 -14.10 -14.83
N GLU A 109 -13.48 -14.45 -13.78
CA GLU A 109 -13.65 -15.76 -13.10
C GLU A 109 -14.50 -15.65 -11.83
N LYS A 110 -14.43 -14.51 -11.12
CA LYS A 110 -15.13 -14.33 -9.84
C LYS A 110 -16.36 -13.41 -9.93
N GLY A 111 -16.57 -12.72 -11.04
CA GLY A 111 -17.69 -11.79 -11.21
C GLY A 111 -17.62 -10.55 -10.31
N VAL A 112 -16.42 -10.18 -9.86
CA VAL A 112 -16.13 -8.97 -9.08
C VAL A 112 -15.56 -7.93 -10.04
N PHE A 113 -16.37 -6.94 -10.41
CA PHE A 113 -15.94 -5.89 -11.34
C PHE A 113 -14.77 -5.07 -10.76
N MET A 114 -13.59 -5.25 -11.33
CA MET A 114 -12.34 -4.68 -10.85
C MET A 114 -11.53 -4.08 -12.00
N LEU A 115 -10.99 -2.88 -11.79
CA LEU A 115 -10.22 -2.12 -12.76
C LEU A 115 -8.78 -1.95 -12.29
N SER A 116 -7.84 -2.33 -13.15
CA SER A 116 -6.41 -2.08 -12.97
C SER A 116 -6.01 -0.79 -13.68
N HIS A 117 -5.25 0.07 -13.01
CA HIS A 117 -4.88 1.39 -13.48
C HIS A 117 -3.37 1.56 -13.60
N GLN A 118 -2.94 2.18 -14.71
CA GLN A 118 -1.58 2.66 -14.94
C GLN A 118 -1.58 4.15 -15.30
N VAL A 119 -2.43 4.93 -14.62
CA VAL A 119 -2.60 6.36 -14.86
C VAL A 119 -1.37 7.12 -14.35
N PRO A 120 -0.66 7.90 -15.19
CA PRO A 120 0.59 8.54 -14.78
C PRO A 120 0.48 9.51 -13.59
N ALA A 121 -0.67 10.16 -13.42
CA ALA A 121 -0.91 11.12 -12.34
C ALA A 121 -1.56 10.49 -11.08
N LEU A 122 -1.85 9.18 -11.09
CA LEU A 122 -2.44 8.49 -9.95
C LEU A 122 -1.33 7.99 -9.02
N GLU A 123 -1.16 8.68 -7.90
CA GLU A 123 -0.15 8.37 -6.89
C GLU A 123 -0.64 7.43 -5.79
N LEU A 124 0.23 7.11 -4.83
CA LEU A 124 -0.08 6.28 -3.67
C LEU A 124 -0.56 7.13 -2.49
N GLU A 125 -1.45 6.56 -1.68
CA GLU A 125 -1.89 7.16 -0.42
C GLU A 125 -0.97 6.79 0.75
N TYR A 126 -1.04 7.56 1.83
CA TYR A 126 -0.17 7.33 2.98
C TYR A 126 -0.41 5.98 3.68
N GLY A 127 -1.57 5.36 3.47
CA GLY A 127 -1.86 4.00 3.91
C GLY A 127 -0.89 2.96 3.33
N THR A 128 -0.42 3.18 2.11
CA THR A 128 0.67 2.43 1.47
C THR A 128 2.05 3.00 1.82
N LEU A 129 2.21 4.33 1.74
CA LEU A 129 3.54 4.95 1.85
C LEU A 129 4.16 4.82 3.24
N VAL A 130 3.40 5.00 4.32
CA VAL A 130 3.94 4.94 5.69
C VAL A 130 4.49 3.54 6.00
N PRO A 131 3.77 2.43 5.74
CA PRO A 131 4.35 1.10 5.93
C PRO A 131 5.59 0.85 5.07
N MET A 132 5.54 1.20 3.79
CA MET A 132 6.64 0.96 2.85
C MET A 132 7.90 1.75 3.21
N HIS A 133 7.76 2.97 3.72
CA HIS A 133 8.87 3.78 4.24
C HIS A 133 9.71 3.04 5.31
N PHE A 134 9.07 2.22 6.15
CA PHE A 134 9.77 1.47 7.20
C PHE A 134 10.13 0.03 6.81
N MET A 135 9.32 -0.63 5.97
CA MET A 135 9.57 -2.00 5.54
C MET A 135 10.63 -2.10 4.45
N ASP A 136 10.67 -1.11 3.57
CA ASP A 136 11.47 -1.12 2.35
C ASP A 136 11.97 0.28 1.98
N PRO A 137 12.80 0.90 2.85
CA PRO A 137 13.29 2.26 2.64
C PRO A 137 14.15 2.41 1.37
N GLU A 138 14.66 1.30 0.82
CA GLU A 138 15.50 1.27 -0.38
C GLU A 138 14.68 1.01 -1.66
N GLY A 139 13.37 0.76 -1.57
CA GLY A 139 12.49 0.59 -2.72
C GLY A 139 12.73 -0.69 -3.54
N HIS A 140 13.12 -1.79 -2.92
CA HIS A 140 13.37 -3.06 -3.61
C HIS A 140 12.10 -3.78 -4.05
N PHE A 141 11.02 -3.68 -3.27
CA PHE A 141 9.78 -4.37 -3.55
C PHE A 141 8.95 -3.59 -4.56
N LYS A 142 8.42 -4.31 -5.56
CA LYS A 142 7.36 -3.72 -6.39
C LYS A 142 6.11 -3.50 -5.55
N VAL A 143 5.37 -2.44 -5.82
CA VAL A 143 4.13 -2.12 -5.13
C VAL A 143 2.94 -2.27 -6.07
N VAL A 144 1.86 -2.86 -5.55
CA VAL A 144 0.52 -2.81 -6.13
C VAL A 144 -0.42 -2.40 -5.01
N SER A 145 -1.17 -1.31 -5.19
CA SER A 145 -2.13 -0.85 -4.19
C SER A 145 -3.55 -1.15 -4.65
N ILE A 146 -4.36 -1.74 -3.78
CA ILE A 146 -5.77 -2.06 -4.01
C ILE A 146 -6.59 -1.19 -3.06
N ALA A 147 -7.61 -0.50 -3.58
CA ALA A 147 -8.48 0.33 -2.75
C ALA A 147 -9.19 -0.51 -1.68
N GLY A 148 -8.94 -0.18 -0.41
CA GLY A 148 -9.57 -0.78 0.76
C GLY A 148 -10.70 0.08 1.34
N TRP A 149 -10.77 1.36 0.99
CA TRP A 149 -11.85 2.25 1.40
C TRP A 149 -12.96 2.28 0.35
N CYS A 150 -13.89 1.35 0.51
CA CYS A 150 -15.02 1.14 -0.39
C CYS A 150 -16.31 1.68 0.24
N GLU A 151 -16.74 2.89 -0.14
CA GLU A 151 -17.83 3.61 0.54
C GLU A 151 -19.23 3.08 0.22
N ALA A 152 -19.52 2.85 -1.07
CA ALA A 152 -20.84 2.41 -1.55
C ALA A 152 -20.94 0.90 -1.80
N HIS A 153 -19.89 0.14 -1.47
CA HIS A 153 -19.79 -1.29 -1.79
C HIS A 153 -20.39 -2.16 -0.69
N ARG A 154 -20.70 -3.41 -1.06
CA ARG A 154 -21.21 -4.42 -0.13
C ARG A 154 -20.22 -5.56 -0.03
N HIS A 155 -20.10 -6.15 1.15
CA HIS A 155 -19.21 -7.29 1.37
C HIS A 155 -19.58 -8.49 0.46
N GLU A 156 -20.87 -8.67 0.15
CA GLU A 156 -21.35 -9.72 -0.75
C GLU A 156 -20.95 -9.50 -2.23
N SER A 157 -20.59 -8.28 -2.61
CA SER A 157 -20.15 -7.98 -3.97
C SER A 157 -18.67 -8.29 -4.21
N SER A 158 -17.85 -8.38 -3.16
CA SER A 158 -16.43 -8.77 -3.24
C SER A 158 -16.14 -10.19 -2.76
N ARG A 159 -16.92 -10.74 -1.83
CA ARG A 159 -16.71 -12.11 -1.31
C ARG A 159 -17.24 -13.18 -2.27
N LYS A 160 -16.48 -13.47 -3.33
CA LYS A 160 -16.74 -14.52 -4.33
C LYS A 160 -15.64 -15.58 -4.23
N VAL A 161 -15.92 -16.71 -3.58
CA VAL A 161 -14.96 -17.81 -3.31
C VAL A 161 -15.01 -18.82 -4.45
#